data_AF-A0A034V2J3-F1
#
_entry.id   AF-A0A034V2J3-F1
#
_cell.length_a   1.000
_cell.length_b   1.000
_cell.length_c   1.000
_cell.angle_alpha   90.00
_cell.angle_beta   90.00
_cell.angle_gamma   90.00
#
_symmetry.space_group_name_H-M   'P 1'
#
loop_
_entity.id
_entity.type
_entity.pdbx_description
1 polymer ?
#
loop_
_entity_poly.entity_id
_entity_poly.type
_entity_poly.pdbx_seq_one_letter_code
_entity_poly.pdbx_strand_id
1 'polypeptide(L)'
;FLQKQLAKETPDSDNDATCAELKADEGYKSSVNNGTISRSCSRPMSICSEPEKKWVDVVAVPLMMAYVTRYIYGTDKLRPNAFEVRGLNGASTGIIHCDDL
;
A
#
# COMPACT_ATOMS: atom_id res chain seq x y z
N PHE A 1 -7.41 30.51 -19.83
CA PHE A 1 -6.17 30.91 -19.15
C PHE A 1 -6.25 32.39 -18.83
N LEU A 2 -6.39 32.77 -17.57
CA LEU A 2 -6.18 34.15 -17.14
C LEU A 2 -5.32 34.14 -15.89
N GLN A 3 -4.11 34.67 -16.06
CA GLN A 3 -3.05 34.80 -15.07
C GLN A 3 -3.15 36.23 -14.52
N LYS A 4 -3.23 36.40 -13.20
CA LYS A 4 -2.93 37.69 -12.55
C LYS A 4 -1.73 37.51 -11.61
N GLN A 5 -0.59 38.00 -12.09
CA GLN A 5 0.60 38.45 -11.35
C GLN A 5 0.26 39.71 -10.51
N LEU A 6 0.97 40.14 -9.45
CA LEU A 6 2.08 39.66 -8.62
C LEU A 6 2.26 40.67 -7.42
N ALA A 7 2.50 40.12 -6.22
CA ALA A 7 3.30 40.56 -5.04
C ALA A 7 3.32 41.99 -4.42
N LYS A 8 3.45 41.99 -3.07
CA LYS A 8 4.51 42.67 -2.26
C LYS A 8 4.52 42.08 -0.81
N GLU A 9 5.47 41.23 -0.41
CA GLU A 9 6.79 41.48 0.28
C GLU A 9 6.62 41.87 1.78
N THR A 10 6.72 40.93 2.75
CA THR A 10 7.87 40.43 3.62
C THR A 10 7.99 41.19 4.98
N PRO A 11 8.55 40.65 6.12
CA PRO A 11 9.64 39.66 6.21
C PRO A 11 9.66 38.65 7.42
N ASP A 12 10.68 37.77 7.38
CA ASP A 12 11.43 37.05 8.43
C ASP A 12 10.83 35.91 9.28
N SER A 13 11.22 34.68 8.92
CA SER A 13 11.67 33.67 9.89
C SER A 13 12.65 32.70 9.19
N ASP A 14 13.94 33.00 9.28
CA ASP A 14 15.01 32.09 8.88
C ASP A 14 15.09 30.93 9.90
N ASN A 15 14.33 29.87 9.65
CA ASN A 15 14.55 28.60 10.33
C ASN A 15 15.71 27.87 9.63
N ASP A 16 16.92 28.09 10.12
CA ASP A 16 18.12 27.35 9.74
C ASP A 16 17.98 25.89 10.19
N ALA A 17 17.27 25.10 9.38
CA ALA A 17 17.22 23.66 9.49
C ALA A 17 18.19 23.09 8.46
N THR A 18 19.43 22.92 8.91
CA THR A 18 20.54 22.18 8.32
C THR A 18 20.11 21.15 7.25
N CYS A 19 20.53 21.40 6.00
CA CYS A 19 20.67 20.36 4.98
C CYS A 19 21.71 19.34 5.44
N ALA A 20 21.30 18.35 6.24
CA ALA A 20 22.09 17.16 6.45
C ALA A 20 22.00 16.32 5.17
N GLU A 21 23.14 16.15 4.49
CA GLU A 21 23.39 15.15 3.45
C GLU A 21 22.59 13.86 3.72
N LEU A 22 21.64 13.54 2.86
CA LEU A 22 21.22 12.15 2.72
C LEU A 22 22.34 11.43 1.97
N LYS A 23 23.26 10.86 2.74
CA LYS A 23 24.22 9.85 2.27
C LYS A 23 23.44 8.84 1.43
N ALA A 24 23.86 8.70 0.17
CA ALA A 24 23.43 7.60 -0.69
C ALA A 24 23.72 6.29 0.03
N ASP A 25 22.67 5.58 0.45
CA ASP A 25 22.78 4.16 0.75
C ASP A 25 22.16 3.41 -0.42
N GLU A 26 23.03 3.05 -1.38
CA GLU A 26 22.74 2.03 -2.35
C GLU A 26 22.48 0.71 -1.64
N GLY A 27 21.23 0.26 -1.67
CA GLY A 27 20.86 -1.00 -1.05
C GLY A 27 19.67 -1.66 -1.71
N TYR A 28 19.61 -1.71 -3.05
CA TYR A 28 18.65 -2.58 -3.72
C TYR A 28 19.02 -4.04 -3.43
N LYS A 29 18.40 -4.64 -2.40
CA LYS A 29 18.53 -6.08 -2.14
C LYS A 29 17.70 -6.84 -3.19
N SER A 30 18.31 -7.13 -4.34
CA SER A 30 17.77 -8.11 -5.28
C SER A 30 17.81 -9.50 -4.64
N SER A 31 16.63 -10.04 -4.30
CA SER A 31 16.54 -11.38 -3.71
C SER A 31 16.59 -12.42 -4.83
N VAL A 32 17.80 -12.89 -5.15
CA VAL A 32 18.02 -14.04 -6.03
C VAL A 32 18.49 -15.24 -5.19
N ASN A 33 17.49 -16.03 -4.82
CA ASN A 33 17.40 -17.49 -4.84
C ASN A 33 18.37 -18.42 -4.05
N ASN A 34 17.77 -19.56 -3.66
CA ASN A 34 18.32 -20.88 -3.36
C ASN A 34 18.72 -21.26 -1.92
N GLY A 35 17.78 -21.97 -1.28
CA GLY A 35 18.08 -23.19 -0.51
C GLY A 35 18.67 -22.99 0.89
N THR A 36 17.81 -22.98 1.91
CA THR A 36 18.23 -23.39 3.26
C THR A 36 17.05 -23.88 4.09
N ILE A 37 17.20 -25.11 4.58
CA ILE A 37 16.28 -25.82 5.48
C ILE A 37 15.91 -24.92 6.66
N SER A 38 14.62 -24.64 6.83
CA SER A 38 14.09 -23.87 7.95
C SER A 38 14.29 -24.67 9.25
N ARG A 39 15.35 -24.36 9.99
CA ARG A 39 15.52 -24.83 11.37
C ARG A 39 14.67 -23.93 12.25
N SER A 40 13.59 -24.49 12.78
CA SER A 40 12.65 -23.84 13.67
C SER A 40 13.36 -23.28 14.90
N CYS A 41 13.62 -21.97 14.93
CA CYS A 41 14.09 -21.27 16.11
C CYS A 41 12.87 -20.88 16.94
N SER A 42 12.64 -21.60 18.03
CA SER A 42 11.73 -21.24 19.12
C SER A 42 12.20 -19.94 19.81
N ARG A 43 11.94 -18.79 19.17
CA ARG A 43 12.08 -17.47 19.78
C ARG A 43 10.69 -16.92 20.10
N PRO A 44 10.52 -16.19 21.23
CA PRO A 44 9.24 -15.60 21.58
C PRO A 44 8.78 -14.69 20.44
N MET A 45 7.53 -14.85 20.00
CA MET A 45 6.95 -13.99 18.99
C MET A 45 6.99 -12.55 19.52
N SER A 46 7.82 -11.72 18.87
CA SER A 46 7.75 -10.28 19.04
C SER A 46 6.35 -9.83 18.62
N ILE A 47 5.76 -8.90 19.37
CA ILE A 47 4.53 -8.17 19.00
C ILE A 47 4.65 -7.41 17.66
N CYS A 48 5.85 -7.35 17.08
CA CYS A 48 6.11 -6.92 15.71
C CYS A 48 6.44 -8.11 14.79
N SER A 49 5.69 -9.21 14.87
CA SER A 49 5.79 -10.26 13.86
C SER A 49 5.06 -9.81 12.59
N GLU A 50 5.79 -9.72 11.48
CA GLU A 50 5.19 -9.55 10.17
C GLU A 50 4.11 -10.62 9.94
N PRO A 51 2.96 -10.26 9.35
CA PRO A 51 1.88 -11.21 9.11
C PRO A 51 2.40 -12.37 8.26
N GLU A 52 2.24 -13.59 8.77
CA GLU A 52 2.67 -14.79 8.05
C GLU A 52 1.85 -14.95 6.76
N LYS A 53 2.55 -15.03 5.62
CA LYS A 53 1.92 -15.22 4.31
C LYS A 53 1.45 -16.67 4.21
N LYS A 54 0.15 -16.89 4.41
CA LYS A 54 -0.50 -18.19 4.23
C LYS A 54 -1.61 -18.09 3.18
N TRP A 55 -1.85 -19.19 2.50
CA TRP A 55 -3.04 -19.34 1.67
C TRP A 55 -4.29 -19.48 2.56
N VAL A 56 -5.39 -18.89 2.11
CA VAL A 56 -6.67 -18.86 2.84
C VAL A 56 -7.78 -19.22 1.86
N ASP A 57 -8.58 -20.23 2.21
CA ASP A 57 -9.64 -20.72 1.33
C ASP A 57 -10.92 -19.88 1.38
N VAL A 58 -11.17 -19.20 2.51
CA VAL A 58 -12.39 -18.41 2.75
C VAL A 58 -12.06 -17.06 3.37
N VAL A 59 -12.62 -15.99 2.78
CA VAL A 59 -12.55 -14.63 3.30
C VAL A 59 -13.96 -14.12 3.55
N ALA A 60 -14.20 -13.57 4.74
CA ALA A 60 -15.46 -12.96 5.12
C ALA A 60 -15.30 -11.44 5.24
N VAL A 61 -16.18 -10.68 4.60
CA VAL A 61 -16.22 -9.21 4.68
C VAL A 61 -17.58 -8.78 5.25
N PRO A 62 -17.61 -8.07 6.39
CA PRO A 62 -18.86 -7.51 6.91
C PRO A 62 -19.47 -6.54 5.91
N LEU A 63 -20.76 -6.71 5.58
CA LEU A 63 -21.42 -5.91 4.54
C LEU A 63 -21.88 -4.53 5.00
N MET A 64 -22.02 -4.32 6.30
CA MET A 64 -22.36 -2.99 6.82
C MET A 64 -21.28 -1.99 6.40
N MET A 65 -21.68 -0.97 5.63
CA MET A 65 -20.79 0.05 5.08
C MET A 65 -19.70 -0.48 4.14
N ALA A 66 -19.83 -1.72 3.65
CA ALA A 66 -19.01 -2.22 2.56
C ALA A 66 -19.51 -1.65 1.23
N TYR A 67 -18.61 -1.58 0.26
CA TYR A 67 -18.94 -1.18 -1.10
C TYR A 67 -18.27 -2.08 -2.12
N VAL A 68 -18.92 -2.17 -3.29
CA VAL A 68 -18.40 -2.89 -4.45
C VAL A 68 -17.76 -1.87 -5.37
N THR A 69 -16.56 -2.17 -5.85
CA THR A 69 -15.84 -1.29 -6.79
C THR A 69 -15.17 -2.08 -7.90
N ARG A 70 -15.18 -1.51 -9.11
CA ARG A 70 -14.35 -1.99 -10.23
C ARG A 70 -13.06 -1.19 -10.37
N TYR A 71 -12.90 -0.12 -9.59
CA TYR A 71 -11.82 0.85 -9.74
C TYR A 71 -10.44 0.26 -9.44
N ILE A 72 -9.46 0.62 -10.25
CA ILE A 72 -8.05 0.28 -10.02
C ILE A 72 -7.44 1.43 -9.20
N TYR A 73 -7.10 1.13 -7.95
CA TYR A 73 -6.52 2.10 -7.02
C TYR A 73 -5.25 2.75 -7.62
N GLY A 74 -5.16 4.08 -7.54
CA GLY A 74 -4.05 4.86 -8.10
C GLY A 74 -4.12 5.14 -9.61
N THR A 75 -5.24 4.82 -10.28
CA THR A 75 -5.41 5.04 -11.73
C THR A 75 -6.78 5.65 -12.03
N ASP A 76 -7.05 6.10 -13.25
CA ASP A 76 -8.38 6.56 -13.69
C ASP A 76 -9.25 5.43 -14.30
N LYS A 77 -8.89 4.16 -14.09
CA LYS A 77 -9.45 3.01 -14.83
C LYS A 77 -10.39 2.15 -14.00
N LEU A 78 -11.32 1.50 -14.70
CA LEU A 78 -12.20 0.46 -14.16
C LEU A 78 -11.83 -0.90 -14.77
N ARG A 79 -11.99 -1.96 -13.99
CA ARG A 79 -11.88 -3.34 -14.50
C ARG A 79 -13.14 -3.73 -15.27
N PRO A 80 -13.01 -4.26 -16.49
CA PRO A 80 -14.11 -4.98 -17.13
C PRO A 80 -14.32 -6.32 -16.43
N ASN A 81 -15.58 -6.72 -16.24
CA ASN A 81 -16.00 -8.03 -15.73
C ASN A 81 -15.31 -8.49 -14.45
N ALA A 82 -14.83 -7.56 -13.64
CA ALA A 82 -14.24 -7.86 -12.36
C ALA A 82 -14.54 -6.77 -11.35
N PHE A 83 -14.64 -7.15 -10.09
CA PHE A 83 -14.91 -6.24 -8.99
C PHE A 83 -14.19 -6.68 -7.72
N GLU A 84 -14.13 -5.77 -6.76
CA GLU A 84 -13.65 -6.01 -5.40
C GLU A 84 -14.72 -5.54 -4.41
N VAL A 85 -14.94 -6.30 -3.35
CA VAL A 85 -15.74 -5.85 -2.20
C VAL A 85 -14.78 -5.36 -1.12
N ARG A 86 -14.95 -4.11 -0.68
CA ARG A 86 -14.13 -3.51 0.39
C ARG A 86 -15.00 -3.18 1.59
N GLY A 87 -14.61 -3.68 2.76
CA GLY A 87 -15.18 -3.35 4.05
C GLY A 87 -14.45 -2.19 4.74
N LEU A 88 -15.03 -1.66 5.83
CA LEU A 88 -14.48 -0.51 6.55
C LEU A 88 -13.18 -0.80 7.33
N ASN A 89 -12.97 -2.04 7.77
CA ASN A 89 -11.82 -2.44 8.59
C ASN A 89 -10.58 -2.82 7.76
N GLY A 90 -10.54 -2.41 6.48
CA GLY A 90 -9.50 -2.81 5.54
C GLY A 90 -9.65 -4.25 5.01
N ALA A 91 -10.67 -5.00 5.45
CA ALA A 91 -10.97 -6.30 4.85
C ALA A 91 -11.45 -6.11 3.40
N SER A 92 -10.93 -6.93 2.49
CA SER A 92 -11.45 -7.02 1.14
C SER A 92 -11.43 -8.46 0.63
N THR A 93 -12.25 -8.73 -0.38
CA THR A 93 -12.32 -10.05 -1.02
C THR A 93 -11.19 -10.28 -2.04
N GLY A 94 -10.39 -9.26 -2.34
CA GLY A 94 -9.57 -9.23 -3.55
C GLY A 94 -10.42 -9.11 -4.82
N ILE A 95 -9.76 -9.25 -5.98
CA ILE A 95 -10.40 -9.10 -7.29
C ILE A 95 -11.13 -10.40 -7.66
N ILE A 96 -12.43 -10.30 -7.90
CA ILE A 96 -13.30 -11.38 -8.37
C ILE A 96 -13.58 -11.14 -9.85
N HIS A 97 -13.25 -12.10 -10.70
CA HIS A 97 -13.59 -12.08 -12.12
C HIS A 97 -14.92 -12.81 -12.34
N CYS A 98 -15.76 -12.25 -13.20
CA CYS A 98 -17.01 -12.82 -13.65
C CYS A 98 -16.84 -13.23 -15.11
N ASP A 99 -17.37 -14.39 -15.47
CA ASP A 99 -17.49 -14.78 -16.88
C ASP A 99 -18.65 -14.02 -17.53
N ASP A 100 -18.49 -13.63 -18.79
CA ASP A 100 -19.56 -13.07 -19.60
C ASP A 100 -20.48 -14.23 -20.03
N LEU A 101 -21.73 -14.21 -19.56
CA LEU A 101 -22.76 -15.22 -19.83
C LEU A 101 -23.41 -15.02 -21.20
#